data_AF-A0A0A9W8G0-F1
#
_entry.id   AF-A0A0A9W8G0-F1
#
_cell.length_a   1.000
_cell.length_b   1.000
_cell.length_c   1.000
_cell.angle_alpha   90.00
_cell.angle_beta   90.00
_cell.angle_gamma   90.00
#
_symmetry.space_group_name_H-M   'P 1'
#
loop_
_entity.id
_entity.type
_entity.pdbx_description
1 polymer ?
#
loop_
_entity_poly.entity_id
_entity_poly.type
_entity_poly.pdbx_seq_one_letter_code
_entity_poly.pdbx_strand_id
1 'polypeptide(L)'
;HSYPDMGCEMLCNYNNVGYRSLTGVRSLTGPVTPLCRLFALRTWYMEKENFLFGGDNATAAEHGHYLQMVWASSHKVGCGLAHCKHSPKKEYYSYVCNYCPIGNDPRYLSRPYRRGRPCSACPGHCRLKASACHQEDECQSNSCTGPDCVSRTCPDPDLKCSTGRLCTNACPTVDLWSNCKELHKTWASWLCHSRGLAGRQRREACKATCSCKGLIY
;
A
#
# COMPACT_ATOMS: atom_id res chain seq x y z
N HIS A 1 4.73 -23.22 40.01
CA HIS A 1 5.62 -22.03 40.00
C HIS A 1 6.96 -22.49 39.47
N SER A 2 7.61 -22.02 38.40
CA SER A 2 7.42 -20.86 37.52
C SER A 2 8.29 -21.13 36.27
N TYR A 3 7.79 -20.86 35.06
CA TYR A 3 8.59 -20.90 33.82
C TYR A 3 9.20 -19.50 33.59
N PRO A 4 10.47 -19.37 33.15
CA PRO A 4 10.99 -18.09 32.70
C PRO A 4 10.63 -17.85 31.22
N ASP A 5 10.00 -16.69 31.00
CA ASP A 5 9.68 -16.06 29.72
C ASP A 5 10.89 -15.88 28.79
N MET A 6 10.73 -16.21 27.51
CA MET A 6 11.48 -15.62 26.40
C MET A 6 10.49 -15.28 25.27
N GLY A 7 9.72 -14.21 25.49
CA GLY A 7 8.94 -13.57 24.45
C GLY A 7 9.85 -12.84 23.46
N CYS A 8 9.55 -12.92 22.16
CA CYS A 8 10.01 -11.92 21.22
C CYS A 8 9.39 -10.58 21.61
N GLU A 9 10.19 -9.66 22.15
CA GLU A 9 9.78 -8.27 22.35
C GLU A 9 9.47 -7.63 20.99
N MET A 10 8.19 -7.63 20.62
CA MET A 10 7.58 -6.55 19.85
C MET A 10 7.35 -5.39 20.81
N LEU A 11 8.28 -4.42 20.86
CA LEU A 11 7.94 -3.10 21.35
C LEU A 11 7.16 -2.35 20.26
N CYS A 12 5.84 -2.57 20.25
CA CYS A 12 4.90 -1.54 19.85
C CYS A 12 4.97 -0.42 20.90
N ASN A 13 5.54 0.72 20.56
CA ASN A 13 5.31 1.95 21.32
C ASN A 13 4.68 3.01 20.41
N TYR A 14 3.35 2.92 20.28
CA TYR A 14 2.50 4.03 19.85
C TYR A 14 2.38 5.00 21.02
N ASN A 15 3.39 5.86 21.22
CA ASN A 15 3.34 7.14 21.93
C ASN A 15 4.77 7.71 21.94
N ASN A 16 4.95 8.94 21.46
CA ASN A 16 6.22 9.61 21.13
C ASN A 16 6.76 9.32 19.72
N VAL A 17 6.20 10.01 18.73
CA VAL A 17 6.86 10.25 17.44
C VAL A 17 8.05 11.18 17.67
N GLY A 18 9.09 10.65 18.29
CA GLY A 18 10.43 11.19 18.26
C GLY A 18 11.28 10.22 17.46
N TYR A 19 11.96 10.72 16.43
CA TYR A 19 13.06 10.05 15.76
C TYR A 19 14.07 9.56 16.83
N ARG A 20 13.89 8.35 17.35
CA ARG A 20 14.96 7.62 18.03
C ARG A 20 15.40 6.54 17.07
N SER A 21 16.56 6.83 16.48
CA SER A 21 17.42 5.91 15.76
C SER A 21 17.23 4.48 16.27
N LEU A 22 16.68 3.61 15.42
CA LEU A 22 16.60 2.18 15.67
C LEU A 22 18.01 1.61 15.56
N THR A 23 18.79 1.73 16.63
CA THR A 23 20.05 1.02 16.83
C THR A 23 19.74 -0.46 17.02
N GLY A 24 19.50 -1.17 15.92
CA GLY A 24 19.19 -2.61 15.95
C GLY A 24 18.72 -3.23 14.64
N VAL A 25 18.36 -2.44 13.62
CA VAL A 25 18.15 -2.99 12.28
C VAL A 25 19.52 -3.28 11.66
N ARG A 26 20.04 -4.51 11.83
CA ARG A 26 21.10 -4.97 10.92
C ARG A 26 20.49 -5.02 9.53
N SER A 27 20.88 -4.08 8.68
CA SER A 27 20.61 -4.16 7.24
C SER A 27 21.18 -5.49 6.75
N LEU A 28 20.32 -6.46 6.46
CA LEU A 28 20.73 -7.72 5.87
C LEU A 28 21.02 -7.43 4.37
N THR A 29 22.24 -7.01 4.06
CA THR A 29 22.70 -6.76 2.68
C THR A 29 23.30 -8.01 2.04
N GLY A 30 22.63 -9.15 2.22
CA GLY A 30 23.09 -10.45 1.71
C GLY A 30 22.28 -10.96 0.50
N PRO A 31 22.82 -11.91 -0.28
CA PRO A 31 22.20 -12.44 -1.51
C PRO A 31 20.85 -13.15 -1.27
N VAL A 32 20.54 -13.52 -0.02
CA VAL A 32 19.25 -14.14 0.38
C VAL A 32 18.09 -13.14 0.44
N THR A 33 18.35 -11.84 0.60
CA THR A 33 17.30 -10.86 0.86
C THR A 33 16.42 -10.50 -0.34
N PRO A 34 16.94 -10.42 -1.59
CA PRO A 34 16.09 -10.23 -2.77
C PRO A 34 15.16 -11.43 -3.00
N LEU A 35 15.63 -12.65 -2.76
CA LEU A 35 14.84 -13.88 -2.93
C LEU A 35 13.71 -13.98 -1.90
N CYS A 36 13.99 -13.77 -0.61
CA CYS A 36 12.94 -13.78 0.44
C CYS A 36 11.87 -12.72 0.18
N ARG A 37 12.27 -11.52 -0.26
CA ARG A 37 11.35 -10.43 -0.61
C ARG A 37 10.44 -10.81 -1.77
N LEU A 38 11.01 -11.27 -2.88
CA LEU A 38 10.22 -11.65 -4.06
C LEU A 38 9.28 -12.81 -3.77
N PHE A 39 9.74 -13.80 -3.00
CA PHE A 39 8.91 -14.91 -2.58
C PHE A 39 7.71 -14.44 -1.74
N ALA A 40 7.94 -13.65 -0.69
CA ALA A 40 6.86 -13.16 0.17
C ALA A 40 5.83 -12.32 -0.60
N LEU A 41 6.28 -11.37 -1.42
CA LEU A 41 5.39 -10.52 -2.21
C LEU A 41 4.58 -11.33 -3.23
N ARG A 42 5.19 -12.34 -3.87
CA ARG A 42 4.49 -13.20 -4.83
C ARG A 42 3.45 -14.07 -4.14
N THR A 43 3.78 -14.66 -3.00
CA THR A 43 2.85 -15.47 -2.20
C THR A 43 1.66 -14.65 -1.73
N TRP A 44 1.89 -13.44 -1.20
CA TRP A 44 0.82 -12.52 -0.83
C TRP A 44 -0.07 -12.12 -2.02
N TYR A 45 0.53 -11.92 -3.20
CA TYR A 45 -0.22 -11.58 -4.40
C TYR A 45 -1.09 -12.75 -4.93
N MET A 46 -0.63 -13.99 -4.76
CA MET A 46 -1.32 -15.19 -5.25
C MET A 46 -2.69 -15.44 -4.61
N GLU A 47 -2.97 -14.86 -3.43
CA GLU A 47 -4.33 -14.87 -2.85
C GLU A 47 -5.39 -14.31 -3.81
N LYS A 48 -4.98 -13.49 -4.79
CA LYS A 48 -5.84 -13.01 -5.88
C LYS A 48 -6.58 -14.14 -6.61
N GLU A 49 -6.00 -15.33 -6.73
CA GLU A 49 -6.56 -16.44 -7.53
C GLU A 49 -7.95 -16.87 -7.03
N ASN A 50 -8.21 -16.71 -5.73
CA ASN A 50 -9.51 -17.04 -5.11
C ASN A 50 -10.37 -15.80 -4.83
N PHE A 51 -9.90 -14.61 -5.17
CA PHE A 51 -10.61 -13.35 -4.92
C PHE A 51 -11.53 -12.95 -6.08
N LEU A 52 -12.80 -12.68 -5.78
CA LEU A 52 -13.74 -12.08 -6.74
C LEU A 52 -14.06 -10.64 -6.35
N PHE A 53 -13.67 -9.68 -7.21
CA PHE A 53 -13.99 -8.27 -6.97
C PHE A 53 -15.51 -8.05 -7.00
N GLY A 54 -16.03 -7.48 -5.91
CA GLY A 54 -17.44 -7.22 -5.70
C GLY A 54 -18.25 -8.48 -5.34
N GLY A 55 -17.59 -9.62 -5.16
CA GLY A 55 -18.23 -10.85 -4.68
C GLY A 55 -18.33 -10.90 -3.16
N ASP A 56 -19.08 -11.88 -2.67
CA ASP A 56 -19.35 -12.08 -1.23
C ASP A 56 -18.29 -12.96 -0.53
N ASN A 57 -17.30 -13.47 -1.28
CA ASN A 57 -16.25 -14.36 -0.77
C ASN A 57 -15.03 -13.62 -0.19
N ALA A 58 -15.04 -12.30 -0.18
CA ALA A 58 -13.90 -11.50 0.24
C ALA A 58 -13.72 -11.53 1.77
N THR A 59 -12.79 -12.35 2.24
CA THR A 59 -12.40 -12.42 3.67
C THR A 59 -11.01 -11.84 3.90
N ALA A 60 -10.80 -11.19 5.06
CA ALA A 60 -9.48 -10.73 5.48
C ALA A 60 -8.52 -11.89 5.79
N ALA A 61 -9.06 -13.06 6.17
CA ALA A 61 -8.28 -14.25 6.49
C ALA A 61 -7.62 -14.88 5.27
N GLU A 62 -8.33 -14.95 4.13
CA GLU A 62 -7.84 -15.62 2.93
C GLU A 62 -7.24 -14.67 1.90
N HIS A 63 -7.67 -13.41 1.88
CA HIS A 63 -7.29 -12.43 0.85
C HIS A 63 -6.60 -11.19 1.42
N GLY A 64 -6.38 -11.14 2.73
CA GLY A 64 -5.94 -9.93 3.42
C GLY A 64 -4.60 -9.39 2.89
N HIS A 65 -3.67 -10.24 2.51
CA HIS A 65 -2.38 -9.77 1.99
C HIS A 65 -2.56 -9.18 0.58
N TYR A 66 -3.24 -9.89 -0.32
CA TYR A 66 -3.54 -9.37 -1.66
C TYR A 66 -4.31 -8.05 -1.60
N LEU A 67 -5.37 -7.99 -0.78
CA LEU A 67 -6.20 -6.80 -0.63
C LEU A 67 -5.40 -5.60 -0.15
N GLN A 68 -4.49 -5.79 0.81
CA GLN A 68 -3.62 -4.73 1.30
C GLN A 68 -2.63 -4.27 0.21
N MET A 69 -2.10 -5.18 -0.60
CA MET A 69 -1.18 -4.84 -1.70
C MET A 69 -1.85 -4.00 -2.79
N VAL A 70 -3.15 -4.16 -3.02
CA VAL A 70 -3.91 -3.44 -4.07
C VAL A 70 -4.84 -2.36 -3.52
N TRP A 71 -4.71 -2.01 -2.24
CA TRP A 71 -5.58 -1.06 -1.57
C TRP A 71 -5.35 0.37 -2.09
N ALA A 72 -6.37 0.99 -2.68
CA ALA A 72 -6.20 2.22 -3.46
C ALA A 72 -5.66 3.42 -2.68
N SER A 73 -5.98 3.54 -1.39
CA SER A 73 -5.53 4.66 -0.56
C SER A 73 -4.14 4.44 0.04
N SER A 74 -3.67 3.18 0.16
CA SER A 74 -2.36 2.83 0.70
C SER A 74 -1.26 3.19 -0.28
N HIS A 75 -0.56 4.30 -0.02
CA HIS A 75 0.43 4.89 -0.93
C HIS A 75 1.84 4.97 -0.33
N LYS A 76 2.02 4.55 0.92
CA LYS A 76 3.31 4.40 1.59
C LYS A 76 3.45 2.97 2.08
N VAL A 77 4.63 2.40 1.89
CA VAL A 77 4.97 1.05 2.36
C VAL A 77 6.38 1.06 2.93
N GLY A 78 6.57 0.38 4.06
CA GLY A 78 7.88 0.13 4.65
C GLY A 78 8.00 -1.33 5.03
N CYS A 79 9.09 -1.99 4.62
CA CYS A 79 9.27 -3.41 4.86
C CYS A 79 10.58 -3.71 5.57
N GLY A 80 10.58 -4.75 6.40
CA GLY A 80 11.74 -5.25 7.13
C GLY A 80 11.88 -6.77 6.97
N LEU A 81 13.13 -7.25 6.99
CA LEU A 81 13.46 -8.67 7.03
C LEU A 81 14.28 -8.93 8.30
N ALA A 82 13.87 -9.89 9.11
CA ALA A 82 14.58 -10.31 10.31
C ALA A 82 14.91 -11.80 10.23
N HIS A 83 16.08 -12.17 10.75
CA HIS A 83 16.48 -13.57 10.90
C HIS A 83 16.27 -14.01 12.36
N CYS A 84 15.34 -14.92 12.57
CA CYS A 84 14.85 -15.34 13.88
C CYS A 84 15.55 -16.65 14.31
N LYS A 85 16.75 -16.52 14.88
CA LYS A 85 17.61 -17.66 15.26
C LYS A 85 17.14 -18.45 16.49
N HIS A 86 16.50 -17.78 17.43
CA HIS A 86 16.11 -18.34 18.74
C HIS A 86 14.62 -18.68 18.83
N SER A 87 14.00 -19.08 17.71
CA SER A 87 12.60 -19.49 17.75
C SER A 87 12.44 -20.87 18.37
N PRO A 88 11.43 -21.09 19.23
CA PRO A 88 11.17 -22.38 19.88
C PRO A 88 10.84 -23.51 18.89
N LYS A 89 10.48 -23.20 17.63
CA LYS A 89 10.05 -24.20 16.64
C LYS A 89 11.09 -24.48 15.54
N LYS A 90 12.08 -23.60 15.32
CA LYS A 90 13.27 -23.66 14.42
C LYS A 90 13.66 -22.26 13.93
N GLU A 91 14.92 -22.06 13.54
CA GLU A 91 15.39 -20.82 12.89
C GLU A 91 14.59 -20.51 11.61
N TYR A 92 14.16 -19.26 11.42
CA TYR A 92 13.38 -18.82 10.26
C TYR A 92 13.63 -17.35 9.90
N TYR A 93 13.19 -16.91 8.72
CA TYR A 93 13.22 -15.51 8.29
C TYR A 93 11.82 -14.90 8.34
N SER A 94 11.67 -13.75 8.98
CA SER A 94 10.42 -12.99 9.07
C SER A 94 10.47 -11.77 8.15
N TYR A 95 9.57 -11.70 7.17
CA TYR A 95 9.41 -10.54 6.28
C TYR A 95 8.09 -9.85 6.55
N VAL A 96 8.13 -8.57 6.91
CA VAL A 96 6.97 -7.78 7.32
C VAL A 96 6.93 -6.48 6.53
N CYS A 97 5.76 -6.11 6.02
CA CYS A 97 5.51 -4.81 5.40
C CYS A 97 4.36 -4.09 6.12
N ASN A 98 4.59 -2.82 6.46
CA ASN A 98 3.57 -1.92 6.98
C ASN A 98 3.12 -0.97 5.88
N TYR A 99 1.81 -0.74 5.79
CA TYR A 99 1.17 0.10 4.78
C TYR A 99 0.52 1.31 5.43
N CYS A 100 0.64 2.47 4.79
CA CYS A 100 0.01 3.70 5.25
C CYS A 100 -0.68 4.44 4.08
N PRO A 101 -1.95 4.82 4.24
CA PRO A 101 -2.88 4.44 5.31
C PRO A 101 -3.15 2.93 5.32
N ILE A 102 -3.65 2.41 6.44
CA ILE A 102 -4.04 1.00 6.56
C ILE A 102 -5.19 0.68 5.60
N GLY A 103 -5.14 -0.51 4.99
CA GLY A 103 -6.19 -1.03 4.13
C GLY A 103 -7.14 -1.99 4.84
N ASN A 104 -7.74 -2.89 4.05
CA ASN A 104 -8.58 -3.99 4.52
C ASN A 104 -9.72 -3.57 5.46
N ASP A 105 -10.34 -2.42 5.18
CA ASP A 105 -11.57 -2.02 5.87
C ASP A 105 -12.65 -3.09 5.63
N PRO A 106 -13.23 -3.69 6.69
CA PRO A 106 -14.24 -4.75 6.58
C PRO A 106 -15.42 -4.38 5.67
N ARG A 107 -15.76 -3.09 5.57
CA ARG A 107 -16.87 -2.60 4.75
C ARG A 107 -16.57 -2.55 3.26
N TYR A 108 -15.29 -2.61 2.89
CA TYR A 108 -14.81 -2.47 1.51
C TYR A 108 -13.91 -3.62 1.06
N LEU A 109 -13.86 -4.75 1.78
CA LEU A 109 -13.00 -5.90 1.45
C LEU A 109 -13.21 -6.41 0.03
N SER A 110 -14.45 -6.48 -0.45
CA SER A 110 -14.74 -6.91 -1.82
C SER A 110 -14.39 -5.86 -2.89
N ARG A 111 -14.07 -4.63 -2.49
CA ARG A 111 -13.83 -3.47 -3.38
C ARG A 111 -12.64 -2.63 -2.88
N PRO A 112 -11.40 -3.19 -2.86
CA PRO A 112 -10.19 -2.51 -2.36
C PRO A 112 -9.78 -1.28 -3.18
N TYR A 113 -10.35 -1.13 -4.38
CA TYR A 113 -10.18 0.01 -5.27
C TYR A 113 -11.46 0.27 -6.06
N ARG A 114 -11.55 1.46 -6.67
CA ARG A 114 -12.65 1.78 -7.60
C ARG A 114 -12.35 1.21 -8.98
N ARG A 115 -13.15 0.25 -9.44
CA ARG A 115 -13.07 -0.29 -10.81
C ARG A 115 -13.35 0.82 -11.83
N GLY A 116 -12.56 0.87 -12.90
CA GLY A 116 -12.71 1.85 -13.98
C GLY A 116 -11.45 1.99 -14.82
N ARG A 117 -11.44 2.98 -15.72
CA ARG A 117 -10.23 3.32 -16.49
C ARG A 117 -9.10 3.77 -15.54
N PRO A 118 -7.85 3.30 -15.74
CA PRO A 118 -6.72 3.74 -14.94
C PRO A 118 -6.66 5.27 -14.85
N CYS A 119 -6.41 5.79 -13.65
CA CYS A 119 -6.35 7.23 -13.35
C CYS A 119 -7.61 8.07 -13.61
N SER A 120 -8.77 7.46 -13.90
CA SER A 120 -10.03 8.23 -14.03
C SER A 120 -10.42 9.03 -12.77
N ALA A 121 -9.84 8.71 -11.61
CA ALA A 121 -10.05 9.42 -10.35
C ALA A 121 -9.07 10.58 -10.10
N CYS A 122 -8.03 10.72 -10.92
CA CYS A 122 -6.90 11.63 -10.68
C CYS A 122 -6.42 12.29 -11.99
N PRO A 123 -7.29 13.07 -12.67
CA PRO A 123 -6.89 13.79 -13.88
C PRO A 123 -5.69 14.71 -13.57
N GLY A 124 -4.70 14.73 -14.47
CA GLY A 124 -3.46 15.51 -14.27
C GLY A 124 -2.45 14.93 -13.29
N HIS A 125 -2.79 13.87 -12.56
CA HIS A 125 -1.94 13.25 -11.53
C HIS A 125 -1.76 11.75 -11.77
N CYS A 126 -1.44 11.39 -13.00
CA CYS A 126 -1.32 10.01 -13.46
C CYS A 126 0.08 9.73 -13.99
N ARG A 127 0.77 8.75 -13.41
CA ARG A 127 2.12 8.35 -13.86
C ARG A 127 2.19 6.86 -14.17
N LEU A 128 3.12 6.51 -15.06
CA LEU A 128 3.47 5.11 -15.35
C LEU A 128 4.12 4.48 -14.11
N LYS A 129 3.82 3.21 -13.85
CA LYS A 129 4.53 2.41 -12.84
C LYS A 129 6.01 2.33 -13.23
N ALA A 130 6.90 2.63 -12.28
CA ALA A 130 8.36 2.69 -12.47
C ALA A 130 9.06 1.35 -12.78
N SER A 131 8.30 0.27 -13.04
CA SER A 131 8.80 -1.02 -13.50
C SER A 131 8.17 -1.48 -14.82
N ALA A 132 7.40 -0.61 -15.49
CA ALA A 132 6.92 -0.86 -16.85
C ALA A 132 8.01 -0.56 -17.92
N CYS A 133 9.10 0.09 -17.52
CA CYS A 133 10.31 0.25 -18.32
C CYS A 133 11.49 -0.04 -17.40
N HIS A 134 12.22 -1.14 -17.65
CA HIS A 134 13.59 -1.19 -17.17
C HIS A 134 14.38 -0.11 -17.92
N GLN A 135 15.17 0.68 -17.19
CA GLN A 135 16.27 1.50 -17.74
C GLN A 135 17.06 0.59 -18.73
N GLU A 136 17.19 0.91 -20.02
CA GLU A 136 17.70 2.16 -20.59
C GLU A 136 16.94 2.74 -21.82
N ASP A 137 15.67 2.41 -22.06
CA ASP A 137 14.96 2.97 -23.23
C ASP A 137 13.95 4.06 -22.85
N GLU A 138 14.42 5.31 -22.89
CA GLU A 138 13.58 6.48 -23.09
C GLU A 138 12.88 6.31 -24.46
N CYS A 139 11.66 5.77 -24.48
CA CYS A 139 10.82 5.79 -25.67
C CYS A 139 10.38 7.23 -25.97
N GLN A 140 11.30 8.05 -26.48
CA GLN A 140 10.97 9.27 -27.17
C GLN A 140 10.72 8.91 -28.64
N SER A 141 9.47 9.07 -29.11
CA SER A 141 9.09 8.99 -30.52
C SER A 141 9.38 7.66 -31.26
N ASN A 142 8.76 6.54 -30.81
CA ASN A 142 8.66 5.27 -31.55
C ASN A 142 9.99 4.61 -31.99
N SER A 143 11.12 5.01 -31.41
CA SER A 143 12.45 4.50 -31.76
C SER A 143 13.13 3.95 -30.51
N CYS A 144 13.63 2.72 -30.59
CA CYS A 144 14.43 2.06 -29.55
C CYS A 144 15.86 1.81 -30.07
N THR A 145 16.86 2.07 -29.23
CA THR A 145 18.29 1.95 -29.60
C THR A 145 19.05 1.21 -28.50
N GLY A 146 18.99 -0.12 -28.54
CA GLY A 146 19.76 -1.01 -27.68
C GLY A 146 20.03 -2.35 -28.36
N PRO A 147 21.02 -3.14 -27.90
CA PRO A 147 21.37 -4.43 -28.50
C PRO A 147 20.24 -5.47 -28.43
N ASP A 148 19.23 -5.25 -27.56
CA ASP A 148 18.04 -6.08 -27.41
C ASP A 148 16.87 -5.66 -28.34
N CYS A 149 17.06 -4.65 -29.19
CA CYS A 149 16.06 -4.19 -30.14
C CYS A 149 16.02 -5.09 -31.37
N VAL A 150 15.05 -6.02 -31.43
CA VAL A 150 14.94 -7.02 -32.50
C VAL A 150 14.62 -6.41 -33.88
N SER A 151 14.18 -5.15 -33.99
CA SER A 151 13.83 -4.58 -35.32
C SER A 151 13.90 -3.04 -35.50
N ARG A 152 14.53 -2.26 -34.60
CA ARG A 152 14.41 -0.77 -34.56
C ARG A 152 12.96 -0.24 -34.48
N THR A 153 12.00 -1.13 -34.36
CA THR A 153 10.60 -0.88 -34.11
C THR A 153 10.21 -1.67 -32.87
N CYS A 154 9.41 -1.07 -31.99
CA CYS A 154 8.81 -1.79 -30.87
C CYS A 154 8.08 -3.02 -31.43
N PRO A 155 8.31 -4.23 -30.91
CA PRO A 155 7.61 -5.41 -31.38
C PRO A 155 6.11 -5.22 -31.14
N ASP A 156 5.36 -5.15 -32.24
CA ASP A 156 3.91 -5.18 -32.36
C ASP A 156 3.13 -3.97 -31.75
N PRO A 157 2.35 -3.20 -32.56
CA PRO A 157 1.47 -2.14 -32.06
C PRO A 157 0.38 -2.63 -31.08
N ASP A 158 0.12 -3.94 -31.03
CA ASP A 158 -0.77 -4.60 -30.06
C ASP A 158 -0.04 -5.33 -28.93
N LEU A 159 1.31 -5.32 -28.90
CA LEU A 159 2.08 -5.65 -27.69
C LEU A 159 1.95 -4.49 -26.72
N LYS A 160 0.76 -4.42 -26.12
CA LYS A 160 0.38 -3.49 -25.07
C LYS A 160 1.40 -3.63 -23.97
N CYS A 161 2.34 -2.69 -23.95
CA CYS A 161 2.85 -2.14 -22.71
C CYS A 161 1.61 -1.73 -21.92
N SER A 162 1.07 -2.69 -21.17
CA SER A 162 -0.12 -2.55 -20.32
C SER A 162 0.36 -1.80 -19.09
N THR A 163 0.90 -0.61 -19.35
CA THR A 163 1.60 0.24 -18.40
C THR A 163 0.61 0.52 -17.30
N GLY A 164 0.78 -0.16 -16.17
CA GLY A 164 -0.03 0.16 -15.01
C GLY A 164 0.19 1.64 -14.74
N ARG A 165 -0.89 2.42 -14.77
CA ARG A 165 -0.85 3.82 -14.38
C ARG A 165 -1.34 3.94 -12.95
N LEU A 166 -0.68 4.77 -12.16
CA LEU A 166 -1.04 5.03 -10.76
C LEU A 166 -1.29 6.51 -10.57
N CYS A 167 -2.22 6.81 -9.66
CA CYS A 167 -2.44 8.17 -9.19
C CYS A 167 -1.26 8.62 -8.31
N THR A 168 -0.87 9.89 -8.43
CA THR A 168 0.24 10.49 -7.66
C THR A 168 -0.22 11.63 -6.75
N ASN A 169 -1.52 11.86 -6.66
CA ASN A 169 -2.18 12.87 -5.80
C ASN A 169 -2.78 12.22 -4.55
N ALA A 170 -2.01 11.42 -3.84
CA ALA A 170 -2.46 10.85 -2.58
C ALA A 170 -2.61 11.95 -1.52
N CYS A 171 -3.65 11.82 -0.69
CA CYS A 171 -3.86 12.70 0.45
C CYS A 171 -2.78 12.45 1.52
N PRO A 172 -2.11 13.51 2.03
CA PRO A 172 -1.09 13.36 3.05
C PRO A 172 -1.65 13.04 4.45
N THR A 173 -2.93 13.29 4.68
CA THR A 173 -3.63 13.04 5.94
C THR A 173 -4.58 11.85 5.81
N VAL A 174 -5.10 11.37 6.93
CA VAL A 174 -6.05 10.24 6.97
C VAL A 174 -7.27 10.59 7.80
N ASP A 175 -8.35 9.86 7.58
CA ASP A 175 -9.49 9.85 8.50
C ASP A 175 -9.24 8.83 9.60
N LEU A 176 -9.47 9.23 10.86
CA LEU A 176 -9.47 8.34 12.02
C LEU A 176 -10.81 7.64 12.18
N TRP A 177 -11.91 8.30 11.82
CA TRP A 177 -13.23 7.68 11.83
C TRP A 177 -13.52 7.02 10.49
N SER A 178 -14.01 5.80 10.57
CA SER A 178 -14.27 4.97 9.40
C SER A 178 -15.46 5.51 8.58
N ASN A 179 -16.39 6.23 9.20
CA ASN A 179 -17.62 6.74 8.56
C ASN A 179 -17.56 8.22 8.12
N CYS A 180 -16.38 8.84 8.07
CA CYS A 180 -16.25 10.26 7.67
C CYS A 180 -16.89 10.61 6.33
N LYS A 181 -16.75 9.72 5.32
CA LYS A 181 -17.38 9.91 4.00
C LYS A 181 -18.91 9.98 4.08
N GLU A 182 -19.54 9.14 4.90
CA GLU A 182 -20.99 9.17 5.10
C GLU A 182 -21.42 10.37 5.95
N LEU A 183 -20.68 10.69 7.01
CA LEU A 183 -20.92 11.89 7.82
C LEU A 183 -20.82 13.17 6.99
N HIS A 184 -19.87 13.26 6.05
CA HIS A 184 -19.72 14.42 5.18
C HIS A 184 -20.87 14.53 4.18
N LYS A 185 -21.35 13.41 3.62
CA LYS A 185 -22.51 13.43 2.71
C LYS A 185 -23.75 14.01 3.40
N THR A 186 -24.02 13.61 4.63
CA THR A 186 -25.24 14.03 5.36
C THR A 186 -25.05 15.35 6.10
N TRP A 187 -23.87 15.59 6.68
CA TRP A 187 -23.61 16.64 7.67
C TRP A 187 -22.29 17.39 7.41
N ALA A 188 -21.94 17.69 6.16
CA ALA A 188 -20.68 18.35 5.78
C ALA A 188 -20.30 19.56 6.65
N SER A 189 -21.26 20.49 6.85
CA SER A 189 -21.03 21.70 7.65
C SER A 189 -20.76 21.38 9.12
N TRP A 190 -21.55 20.48 9.70
CA TRP A 190 -21.36 20.05 11.08
C TRP A 190 -20.02 19.31 11.29
N LEU A 191 -19.58 18.53 10.29
CA LEU A 191 -18.34 17.79 10.37
C LEU A 191 -17.10 18.67 10.20
N CYS A 192 -17.08 19.52 9.16
CA CYS A 192 -15.86 20.24 8.76
C CYS A 192 -15.84 21.72 9.16
N HIS A 193 -17.00 22.35 9.39
CA HIS A 193 -17.13 23.80 9.60
C HIS A 193 -17.66 24.19 10.99
N SER A 194 -18.01 23.22 11.84
CA SER A 194 -18.45 23.50 13.22
C SER A 194 -17.38 24.24 14.01
N ARG A 195 -17.79 25.30 14.70
CA ARG A 195 -16.95 26.06 15.62
C ARG A 195 -16.86 25.37 16.99
N GLY A 196 -15.88 25.78 17.81
CA GLY A 196 -15.65 25.24 19.14
C GLY A 196 -14.77 23.98 19.17
N LEU A 197 -14.46 23.49 20.38
CA LEU A 197 -13.58 22.34 20.62
C LEU A 197 -14.11 21.06 19.96
N ALA A 198 -15.39 20.73 20.16
CA ALA A 198 -16.00 19.53 19.59
C ALA A 198 -16.00 19.55 18.05
N GLY A 199 -16.23 20.72 17.43
CA GLY A 199 -16.15 20.87 15.97
C GLY A 199 -14.73 20.62 15.44
N ARG A 200 -13.70 21.16 16.11
CA ARG A 200 -12.30 20.91 15.76
C ARG A 200 -11.92 19.44 15.91
N GLN A 201 -12.36 18.76 16.97
CA GLN A 201 -12.12 17.33 17.16
C GLN A 201 -12.73 16.48 16.05
N ARG A 202 -13.97 16.76 15.64
CA ARG A 202 -14.62 16.09 14.49
C ARG A 202 -13.84 16.30 13.20
N ARG A 203 -13.45 17.54 12.91
CA ARG A 203 -12.66 17.85 11.73
C ARG A 203 -11.30 17.16 11.74
N GLU A 204 -10.65 17.05 12.90
CA GLU A 204 -9.38 16.33 13.02
C GLU A 204 -9.56 14.81 12.88
N ALA A 205 -10.66 14.25 13.39
CA ALA A 205 -11.01 12.85 13.19
C ALA A 205 -11.34 12.52 11.73
N CYS A 206 -11.85 13.49 10.96
CA CYS A 206 -12.19 13.37 9.54
C CYS A 206 -11.35 14.28 8.65
N LYS A 207 -10.05 14.38 8.96
CA LYS A 207 -9.15 15.36 8.36
C LYS A 207 -9.06 15.19 6.86
N ALA A 208 -8.82 13.97 6.36
CA ALA A 208 -8.74 13.72 4.93
C ALA A 208 -10.05 14.08 4.23
N THR A 209 -11.20 13.68 4.79
CA THR A 209 -12.50 14.05 4.23
C THR A 209 -12.72 15.56 4.15
N CYS A 210 -12.28 16.31 5.17
CA CYS A 210 -12.48 17.76 5.20
C CYS A 210 -11.44 18.57 4.40
N SER A 211 -10.21 18.05 4.18
CA SER A 211 -9.12 18.82 3.57
C SER A 211 -8.60 18.29 2.23
N CYS A 212 -8.85 17.03 1.87
CA CYS A 212 -8.24 16.40 0.70
C CYS A 212 -9.12 16.40 -0.55
N LYS A 213 -9.70 17.57 -0.88
CA LYS A 213 -10.51 17.75 -2.08
C LYS A 213 -9.66 17.48 -3.34
N GLY A 214 -10.09 16.52 -4.17
CA GLY A 214 -9.41 16.15 -5.41
C GLY A 214 -8.16 15.26 -5.22
N LEU A 215 -7.91 14.77 -4.01
CA LEU A 215 -6.83 13.82 -3.70
C LEU A 215 -7.40 12.42 -3.44
N ILE A 216 -6.55 11.39 -3.55
CA ILE A 216 -6.92 9.99 -3.27
C ILE A 216 -6.76 9.69 -1.77
N TYR A 217 -7.83 9.23 -1.13
CA TYR A 217 -7.86 8.80 0.29
C TYR A 217 -8.99 7.81 0.60
#